data_AF-A0A708UEP5-F1
#
_entry.id   AF-A0A708UEP5-F1
#
_cell.length_a   1.000
_cell.length_b   1.000
_cell.length_c   1.000
_cell.angle_alpha   90.00
_cell.angle_beta   90.00
_cell.angle_gamma   90.00
#
_symmetry.space_group_name_H-M   'P 1'
#
loop_
_entity.id
_entity.type
_entity.pdbx_description
1 polymer ?
#
loop_
_entity_poly.entity_id
_entity_poly.type
_entity_poly.pdbx_seq_one_letter_code
_entity_poly.pdbx_strand_id
1 'polypeptide(L)' 'MFLRQEDFAAVVRATPLISLDFIVENGQGEILLGQRLNRPAQGYWFVPGGRVCKDETLEAAFAR' A
#
# COMPACT_ATOMS: atom_id res chain seq x y z
N MET A 1 -8.50 10.43 -3.25
CA MET A 1 -9.22 10.08 -4.50
C MET A 1 -8.84 8.68 -5.01
N PHE A 2 -9.81 7.75 -5.09
CA PHE A 2 -9.65 6.51 -5.86
C PHE A 2 -9.87 6.78 -7.35
N LEU A 3 -8.94 6.32 -8.18
CA LEU A 3 -8.96 6.56 -9.62
C LEU A 3 -9.68 5.42 -10.35
N ARG A 4 -10.26 5.73 -11.50
CA ARG A 4 -10.71 4.70 -12.46
C ARG A 4 -9.51 3.89 -12.94
N GLN A 5 -9.72 2.65 -13.36
CA GLN A 5 -8.65 1.73 -13.70
C GLN A 5 -7.71 2.27 -14.80
N GLU A 6 -8.26 2.92 -15.83
CA GLU A 6 -7.48 3.50 -16.94
C GLU A 6 -6.53 4.62 -16.46
N ASP A 7 -7.05 5.51 -15.61
CA ASP A 7 -6.30 6.62 -15.04
C ASP A 7 -5.20 6.09 -14.09
N PHE A 8 -5.53 5.09 -13.26
CA PHE A 8 -4.57 4.48 -12.36
C PHE A 8 -3.45 3.77 -13.12
N ALA A 9 -3.77 3.05 -14.19
CA ALA A 9 -2.76 2.39 -15.02
C ALA A 9 -1.82 3.41 -15.69
N ALA A 10 -2.33 4.58 -16.10
CA ALA A 10 -1.50 5.65 -16.64
C ALA A 10 -0.54 6.21 -15.58
N VAL A 11 -1.03 6.44 -14.35
CA VAL A 11 -0.19 6.88 -13.23
C VAL A 11 0.93 5.87 -12.93
N VAL A 12 0.60 4.58 -12.81
CA VAL A 12 1.58 3.52 -12.53
C VAL A 12 2.69 3.46 -13.59
N ARG A 13 2.38 3.75 -14.86
CA ARG A 13 3.39 3.79 -15.94
C ARG A 13 4.28 5.03 -15.91
N ALA A 14 3.73 6.17 -15.49
CA ALA A 14 4.35 7.48 -15.73
C ALA A 14 5.06 8.06 -14.51
N THR A 15 4.71 7.64 -13.30
CA THR A 15 5.23 8.23 -12.06
C THR A 15 5.34 7.20 -10.95
N PRO A 16 6.30 7.34 -10.02
CA PRO A 16 6.30 6.57 -8.78
C PRO A 16 5.00 6.77 -7.99
N LEU A 17 4.61 5.73 -7.26
CA LEU A 17 3.57 5.80 -6.24
C LEU A 17 4.21 6.13 -4.88
N ILE A 18 3.49 6.90 -4.07
CA ILE A 18 3.84 7.15 -2.66
C ILE A 18 3.01 6.17 -1.82
N SER A 19 3.64 5.47 -0.89
CA SER A 19 2.98 4.47 -0.03
C SER A 19 3.45 4.52 1.41
N LEU A 20 2.62 3.98 2.29
CA LEU A 20 2.92 3.67 3.68
C LEU A 20 2.94 2.15 3.83
N ASP A 21 4.00 1.63 4.44
CA ASP A 21 4.14 0.24 4.83
C ASP A 21 4.21 0.16 6.35
N PHE A 22 3.61 -0.89 6.92
CA PHE A 22 3.42 -1.02 8.35
C PHE A 22 4.18 -2.23 8.90
N ILE A 23 5.19 -1.95 9.71
CA ILE A 23 5.84 -2.97 10.54
C ILE A 23 5.02 -3.07 11.82
N VAL A 24 4.17 -4.10 11.90
CA VAL A 24 3.29 -4.32 13.07
C VAL A 24 3.87 -5.46 13.89
N GLU A 25 4.28 -5.15 15.10
CA GLU A 25 4.84 -6.10 16.07
C GLU A 25 3.79 -6.50 17.11
N ASN A 26 3.72 -7.79 17.44
CA ASN A 26 2.87 -8.28 18.54
C ASN A 26 3.62 -8.33 19.88
N GLY A 27 2.95 -8.68 20.97
CA GLY A 27 3.57 -8.77 22.30
C GLY A 27 4.65 -9.84 22.47
N GLN A 28 4.91 -10.67 21.44
CA GLN A 28 5.93 -11.72 21.43
C GLN A 28 7.14 -11.36 20.55
N GLY A 29 7.15 -10.17 19.93
CA GLY A 29 8.24 -9.74 19.04
C GLY A 29 8.12 -10.27 17.60
N GLU A 30 6.96 -10.79 17.21
CA GLU A 30 6.71 -11.27 15.84
C GLU A 30 6.14 -10.17 14.96
N ILE A 31 6.45 -10.21 13.67
CA ILE A 31 5.99 -9.21 12.68
C ILE A 31 4.83 -9.74 11.84
N LEU A 32 3.78 -8.94 11.71
CA LEU A 32 2.63 -9.25 10.86
C LEU A 32 3.03 -9.24 9.38
N LEU A 33 2.80 -10.37 8.71
CA LEU A 33 2.90 -10.51 7.27
C LEU A 33 1.62 -11.13 6.72
N GLY A 34 1.24 -10.69 5.52
CA GLY A 34 0.16 -11.30 4.74
C GLY A 34 0.68 -11.86 3.42
N GLN A 35 0.17 -13.01 2.99
CA GLN A 35 0.46 -13.52 1.65
C GLN A 35 -0.37 -12.76 0.61
N ARG A 36 0.30 -12.03 -0.29
CA ARG A 36 -0.36 -11.11 -1.22
C ARG A 36 -1.13 -11.85 -2.32
N LEU A 37 -2.41 -11.54 -2.48
CA LEU A 37 -3.24 -12.06 -3.58
C LEU A 37 -3.16 -11.22 -4.86
N ASN A 38 -2.73 -9.95 -4.75
CA ASN A 38 -2.71 -8.99 -5.86
C ASN A 38 -1.27 -8.70 -6.30
N ARG A 39 -1.09 -8.40 -7.58
CA ARG A 39 0.17 -7.82 -8.10
C ARG A 39 0.32 -6.37 -7.61
N PRO A 40 1.56 -5.86 -7.44
CA PRO A 40 2.84 -6.55 -7.55
C PRO A 40 3.12 -7.47 -6.35
N ALA A 41 4.22 -8.23 -6.41
CA ALA A 41 4.64 -9.18 -5.36
C ALA A 41 3.54 -10.20 -4.97
N GLN A 42 2.70 -10.59 -5.93
CA GLN A 42 1.68 -11.61 -5.73
C GLN A 42 2.33 -12.94 -5.31
N GLY A 43 1.76 -13.61 -4.31
CA GLY A 43 2.25 -14.88 -3.77
C GLY A 43 3.31 -14.75 -2.66
N TYR A 44 3.89 -13.56 -2.46
CA TYR A 44 4.88 -13.31 -1.42
C TYR A 44 4.22 -12.93 -0.09
N TRP A 45 4.91 -13.27 1.01
CA TRP A 45 4.64 -12.70 2.33
C TRP A 45 5.17 -11.26 2.37
N PHE A 46 4.33 -10.33 2.77
CA PHE A 46 4.64 -8.90 2.75
C PHE A 46 3.99 -8.20 3.93
N VAL A 47 4.57 -7.08 4.36
CA VAL A 47 3.95 -6.21 5.37
C VAL A 47 2.64 -5.62 4.83
N PRO A 48 1.65 -5.33 5.70
CA PRO A 48 0.52 -4.52 5.31
C PRO A 48 0.96 -3.14 4.85
N GLY A 49 0.29 -2.60 3.84
CA GLY A 49 0.63 -1.29 3.30
C GLY A 49 -0.33 -0.84 2.21
N GLY A 50 -0.24 0.43 1.84
CA GLY A 50 -1.13 1.05 0.88
C GLY A 50 -0.58 2.35 0.33
N ARG A 51 -1.09 2.77 -0.83
CA ARG A 51 -0.70 4.04 -1.45
C ARG A 51 -1.41 5.24 -0.82
N VAL A 52 -0.74 6.37 -0.83
CA VAL A 52 -1.32 7.70 -0.57
C VAL A 52 -2.06 8.16 -1.84
N CYS A 53 -3.26 8.68 -1.67
CA CYS A 53 -4.07 9.18 -2.78
C CYS A 53 -3.75 10.65 -3.12
N LYS A 54 -4.14 11.09 -4.32
CA LYS A 54 -4.05 12.51 -4.70
C LYS A 54 -4.80 13.38 -3.69
N ASP A 55 -4.12 14.45 -3.26
CA ASP A 55 -4.57 15.44 -2.28
C ASP A 55 -4.90 14.87 -0.89
N GLU A 56 -4.43 13.64 -0.59
CA GLU A 56 -4.51 13.03 0.74
C GLU A 56 -3.27 13.42 1.56
N THR A 57 -3.46 13.93 2.79
CA THR A 57 -2.33 14.14 3.71
C THR A 57 -1.83 12.79 4.24
N LEU A 58 -0.61 12.74 4.76
CA LEU A 58 -0.05 11.49 5.30
C LEU A 58 -0.83 11.01 6.52
N GLU A 59 -1.33 11.92 7.35
CA GLU A 59 -2.16 11.61 8.52
C GLU A 59 -3.47 10.95 8.11
N ALA A 60 -4.12 11.50 7.07
CA ALA A 60 -5.34 10.92 6.52
C ALA A 60 -5.08 9.55 5.87
N ALA A 61 -3.95 9.40 5.17
CA ALA A 61 -3.55 8.13 4.57
C ALA A 61 -3.23 7.04 5.62
N PHE A 62 -2.65 7.42 6.76
CA PHE A 62 -2.36 6.50 7.86
C PHE A 62 -3.64 6.00 8.55
N ALA A 63 -4.67 6.86 8.67
CA ALA A 63 -5.91 6.53 9.37
C ALA A 63 -6.92 5.70 8.55
N ARG A 64 -6.73 5.55 7.23
CA ARG A 64 -7.65 4.89 6.30
C ARG A 64 -7.31 3.42 6.07
#